data_AF-W3XJ71-F1
#
_entry.id   AF-W3XJ71-F1
#
_cell.length_a   1.000
_cell.length_b   1.000
_cell.length_c   1.000
_cell.angle_alpha   90.00
_cell.angle_beta   90.00
_cell.angle_gamma   90.00
#
_symmetry.space_group_name_H-M   'P 1'
#
loop_
_entity.id
_entity.type
_entity.pdbx_description
1 polymer ?
#
loop_
_entity_poly.entity_id
_entity_poly.type
_entity_poly.pdbx_seq_one_letter_code
_entity_poly.pdbx_strand_id
1 'polypeptide(L)'
;MGRHLTEEEQYRVRTLRFDAGKTYEEIGKITGYTSHQIRGALAEDPKEKRQRHARENRRRGRKRQLTKQQEEDLVEYVTSSKEGREASFLEISMTLFNCVSGMYAIRAALRRMGFKRYVPRHATVSTQ
;
A
#
# COMPACT_ATOMS: atom_id res chain seq x y z
N MET A 1 -7.35 -5.47 -21.23
CA MET A 1 -7.64 -5.07 -19.83
C MET A 1 -8.86 -5.85 -19.36
N GLY A 2 -8.68 -6.87 -18.52
CA GLY A 2 -9.79 -7.74 -18.08
C GLY A 2 -10.35 -7.30 -16.73
N ARG A 3 -11.63 -6.91 -16.69
CA ARG A 3 -12.36 -6.70 -15.43
C ARG A 3 -12.70 -8.05 -14.80
N HIS A 4 -12.64 -8.13 -13.46
CA HIS A 4 -13.21 -9.26 -12.74
C HIS A 4 -14.75 -9.26 -12.90
N LEU A 5 -15.33 -10.43 -13.13
CA LEU A 5 -16.79 -10.61 -13.14
C LEU A 5 -17.35 -10.31 -11.74
N THR A 6 -18.49 -9.63 -11.68
CA THR A 6 -19.26 -9.43 -10.45
C THR A 6 -19.91 -10.74 -9.99
N GLU A 7 -20.49 -10.73 -8.79
CA GLU A 7 -21.14 -11.93 -8.23
C GLU A 7 -22.29 -12.43 -9.10
N GLU A 8 -23.15 -11.53 -9.57
CA GLU A 8 -24.29 -11.86 -10.44
C GLU A 8 -23.83 -12.45 -11.77
N GLU A 9 -22.77 -11.89 -12.36
CA GLU A 9 -22.19 -12.39 -13.60
C GLU A 9 -21.55 -13.77 -13.40
N GLN A 10 -20.88 -13.99 -12.26
CA GLN A 10 -20.34 -15.31 -11.92
C GLN A 10 -21.45 -16.33 -11.68
N TYR A 11 -22.54 -15.93 -11.01
CA TYR A 11 -23.71 -16.79 -10.81
C TYR A 11 -24.35 -17.17 -12.15
N ARG A 12 -24.55 -16.21 -13.05
CA ARG A 12 -25.07 -16.47 -14.40
C ARG A 12 -24.21 -17.46 -15.18
N VAL A 13 -22.88 -17.33 -15.11
CA VAL A 13 -21.94 -18.28 -15.74
C VAL A 13 -22.07 -19.68 -15.13
N ARG A 14 -22.23 -19.79 -13.80
CA ARG A 14 -22.44 -21.07 -13.11
C ARG A 14 -23.75 -21.73 -13.50
N THR A 15 -24.85 -20.98 -13.54
CA THR A 15 -26.16 -21.48 -13.99
C THR A 15 -26.08 -21.99 -15.42
N LEU A 16 -25.46 -21.24 -16.33
CA LEU A 16 -25.30 -21.70 -17.72
C LEU A 16 -24.46 -22.99 -17.82
N ARG A 17 -23.48 -23.17 -16.93
CA ARG A 17 -22.61 -24.36 -16.94
C ARG A 17 -23.26 -25.57 -16.29
N PHE A 18 -23.81 -25.42 -15.09
CA PHE A 18 -24.27 -26.52 -14.25
C PHE A 18 -25.75 -26.83 -14.46
N ASP A 19 -26.61 -25.82 -14.61
CA ASP A 19 -28.05 -26.02 -14.77
C ASP A 19 -28.42 -26.22 -16.25
N ALA A 20 -27.79 -25.48 -17.16
CA ALA A 20 -28.07 -25.53 -18.60
C ALA A 20 -27.07 -26.39 -19.41
N GLY A 21 -26.04 -26.96 -18.78
CA GLY A 21 -25.09 -27.89 -19.39
C GLY A 21 -24.21 -27.30 -20.51
N LYS A 22 -24.13 -25.98 -20.66
CA LYS A 22 -23.45 -25.33 -21.79
C LYS A 22 -21.93 -25.48 -21.73
N THR A 23 -21.29 -25.53 -22.89
CA THR A 23 -19.83 -25.53 -23.04
C THR A 23 -19.26 -24.12 -22.84
N TYR A 24 -17.95 -24.01 -22.60
CA TYR A 24 -17.31 -22.70 -22.39
C TYR A 24 -17.40 -21.78 -23.61
N GLU A 25 -17.37 -22.34 -24.81
CA GLU A 25 -17.54 -21.57 -26.05
C GLU A 25 -18.95 -21.02 -26.20
N GLU A 26 -19.97 -21.83 -25.89
CA GLU A 26 -21.36 -21.38 -25.91
C GLU A 26 -21.62 -20.31 -24.84
N ILE A 27 -21.07 -20.50 -23.64
CA ILE A 27 -21.17 -19.49 -22.57
C ILE A 27 -20.51 -18.18 -23.02
N GLY A 28 -19.35 -18.25 -23.66
CA GLY A 28 -18.68 -17.09 -24.24
C GLY A 28 -19.52 -16.39 -25.32
N LYS A 29 -20.17 -17.15 -26.19
CA LYS A 29 -21.10 -16.60 -27.21
C LYS A 29 -22.34 -15.94 -26.59
N ILE A 30 -22.89 -16.50 -25.52
CA ILE A 30 -24.09 -15.98 -24.84
C ILE A 30 -23.79 -14.73 -24.00
N THR A 31 -22.64 -14.70 -23.34
CA THR A 31 -22.30 -13.67 -22.34
C THR A 31 -21.29 -12.63 -22.82
N GLY A 32 -20.56 -12.91 -23.89
CA GLY A 32 -19.44 -12.10 -24.35
C GLY A 32 -18.18 -12.22 -23.48
N TYR A 33 -18.16 -13.08 -22.47
CA TYR A 33 -17.01 -13.24 -21.58
C TYR A 33 -15.91 -14.08 -22.19
N THR A 34 -14.67 -13.76 -21.82
CA THR A 34 -13.50 -14.52 -22.26
C THR A 34 -13.43 -15.88 -21.56
N SER A 35 -12.82 -16.87 -22.20
CA SER A 35 -12.60 -18.21 -21.62
C SER A 35 -11.89 -18.16 -20.26
N HIS A 36 -11.02 -17.17 -20.04
CA HIS A 36 -10.34 -16.96 -18.76
C HIS A 36 -11.29 -16.47 -17.66
N GLN A 37 -12.20 -15.54 -17.98
CA GLN A 37 -13.23 -15.08 -17.05
C GLN A 37 -14.21 -16.20 -16.70
N ILE A 38 -14.60 -17.01 -17.69
CA ILE A 38 -15.51 -18.15 -17.50
C ILE A 38 -14.86 -19.20 -16.58
N ARG A 39 -13.63 -19.64 -16.87
CA ARG A 39 -12.89 -20.54 -15.97
C ARG A 39 -12.71 -19.94 -14.57
N GLY A 40 -12.47 -18.63 -14.52
CA GLY A 40 -12.34 -17.89 -13.27
C GLY A 40 -13.61 -17.85 -12.42
N ALA A 41 -14.81 -17.84 -13.03
CA ALA A 41 -16.10 -17.86 -12.35
C ALA A 41 -16.47 -19.27 -11.83
N LEU A 42 -16.00 -20.31 -12.52
CA LEU A 42 -16.27 -21.71 -12.19
C LEU A 42 -15.29 -22.31 -11.16
N ALA A 43 -14.11 -21.69 -10.97
CA ALA A 43 -13.12 -22.14 -10.00
C ALA A 43 -13.45 -21.70 -8.56
N GLU A 44 -13.77 -22.67 -7.69
CA GLU A 44 -14.02 -22.60 -6.22
C GLU A 44 -14.99 -21.48 -5.73
N ASP A 45 -15.42 -21.54 -4.47
CA ASP A 45 -16.42 -20.63 -3.92
C ASP A 45 -15.98 -19.14 -4.12
N PRO A 46 -16.82 -18.27 -4.72
CA PRO A 46 -16.47 -16.87 -5.00
C PRO A 46 -16.07 -16.09 -3.75
N LYS A 47 -16.52 -16.52 -2.57
CA LYS A 47 -16.16 -15.92 -1.29
C LYS A 47 -14.75 -16.34 -0.86
N GLU A 48 -14.42 -17.62 -0.93
CA GLU A 48 -13.10 -18.15 -0.59
C GLU A 48 -12.03 -17.65 -1.56
N LYS A 49 -12.33 -17.62 -2.86
CA LYS A 49 -11.43 -17.06 -3.87
C LYS A 49 -11.18 -15.57 -3.66
N ARG A 50 -12.20 -14.77 -3.31
CA ARG A 50 -11.99 -13.35 -3.00
C ARG A 50 -11.14 -13.15 -1.77
N GLN A 51 -11.34 -13.93 -0.72
CA GLN A 51 -10.48 -13.85 0.47
C GLN A 51 -9.05 -14.26 0.15
N ARG A 52 -8.86 -15.34 -0.62
CA ARG A 52 -7.53 -15.82 -1.03
C ARG A 52 -6.84 -14.82 -1.96
N HIS A 53 -7.49 -14.36 -3.02
CA HIS A 53 -6.94 -13.32 -3.90
C HIS A 53 -6.71 -11.99 -3.18
N ALA A 54 -7.60 -11.57 -2.28
CA ALA A 54 -7.40 -10.35 -1.51
C ALA A 54 -6.17 -10.46 -0.58
N ARG A 55 -5.91 -11.65 -0.03
CA ARG A 55 -4.72 -11.93 0.79
C ARG A 55 -3.45 -12.03 -0.05
N GLU A 56 -3.51 -12.76 -1.18
CA GLU A 56 -2.37 -13.07 -2.05
C GLU A 56 -1.96 -11.87 -2.93
N ASN A 57 -2.94 -11.15 -3.47
CA ASN A 57 -2.73 -9.99 -4.33
C ASN A 57 -2.84 -8.66 -3.58
N ARG A 58 -2.77 -8.67 -2.25
CA ARG A 58 -2.60 -7.41 -1.52
C ARG A 58 -1.28 -6.80 -1.98
N ARG A 59 -1.36 -5.82 -2.87
CA ARG A 59 -0.19 -5.09 -3.36
C ARG A 59 0.58 -4.64 -2.14
N ARG A 60 1.73 -5.25 -1.90
CA ARG A 60 2.64 -4.79 -0.86
C ARG A 60 3.05 -3.41 -1.35
N GLY A 61 2.54 -2.37 -0.68
CA GLY A 61 2.85 -0.99 -1.03
C GLY A 61 4.37 -0.77 -1.08
N ARG A 62 4.79 0.37 -1.59
CA ARG A 62 6.22 0.72 -1.67
C ARG A 62 6.91 0.43 -0.34
N LYS A 63 8.02 -0.32 -0.39
CA LYS A 63 8.83 -0.61 0.80
C LYS A 63 9.24 0.69 1.48
N ARG A 64 9.35 0.65 2.81
CA ARG A 64 9.80 1.80 3.61
C ARG A 64 11.21 2.19 3.17
N GLN A 65 11.49 3.50 3.15
CA GLN A 65 12.81 4.00 2.77
C GLN A 65 13.85 3.83 3.88
N LEU A 66 13.43 3.93 5.16
CA LEU A 66 14.31 3.67 6.30
C LEU A 66 14.20 2.20 6.72
N THR A 67 15.35 1.60 7.01
CA THR A 67 15.45 0.31 7.71
C THR A 67 15.08 0.47 9.18
N LYS A 68 14.83 -0.65 9.89
CA LYS A 68 14.58 -0.59 11.34
C LYS A 68 15.75 0.03 12.10
N GLN A 69 16.97 -0.35 11.75
CA GLN A 69 18.19 0.22 12.36
C GLN A 69 18.24 1.74 12.18
N GLN A 70 17.99 2.23 10.94
CA GLN A 70 17.95 3.67 10.69
C GLN A 70 16.82 4.38 11.44
N GLU A 71 15.70 3.70 11.69
CA GLU A 71 14.63 4.24 12.54
C GLU A 71 15.09 4.36 14.01
N GLU A 72 15.86 3.39 14.52
CA GLU A 72 16.44 3.42 15.87
C GLU A 72 17.50 4.53 16.01
N ASP A 73 18.44 4.63 15.06
CA ASP A 73 19.47 5.67 15.03
C ASP A 73 18.82 7.08 14.97
N LEU A 74 17.71 7.21 14.23
CA LEU A 74 16.93 8.44 14.16
C LEU A 74 16.27 8.80 15.51
N VAL A 75 15.75 7.80 16.22
CA VAL A 75 15.18 8.02 17.56
C VAL A 75 16.27 8.44 18.54
N GLU A 76 17.41 7.74 18.52
CA GLU A 76 18.56 8.06 19.38
C GLU A 76 19.05 9.49 19.13
N TYR A 77 19.21 9.89 17.86
CA TYR A 77 19.64 11.24 17.51
C TYR A 77 18.68 12.33 18.02
N VAL A 78 17.37 12.15 17.83
CA VAL A 78 16.36 13.15 18.22
C VAL A 78 16.13 13.19 19.74
N THR A 79 16.45 12.12 20.46
CA THR A 79 16.25 12.02 21.91
C THR A 79 17.48 12.33 22.74
N SER A 80 18.69 12.10 22.21
CA SER A 80 19.97 12.25 22.92
C SER A 80 20.36 13.70 23.23
N SER A 81 19.96 14.67 22.40
CA SER A 81 20.42 16.05 22.52
C SER A 81 19.32 17.08 22.23
N LYS A 82 19.49 18.29 22.77
CA LYS A 82 18.63 19.44 22.45
C LYS A 82 18.74 19.83 20.99
N GLU A 83 19.96 19.82 20.44
CA GLU A 83 20.24 20.09 19.03
C GLU A 83 19.51 19.12 18.11
N GLY A 84 19.59 17.81 18.38
CA GLY A 84 18.88 16.78 17.60
C GLY A 84 17.35 16.92 17.67
N ARG A 85 16.82 17.38 18.80
CA ARG A 85 15.38 17.65 18.97
C ARG A 85 14.91 18.86 18.16
N GLU A 86 15.76 19.89 18.03
CA GLU A 86 15.46 21.15 17.35
C GLU A 86 15.85 21.13 15.86
N ALA A 87 16.70 20.19 15.42
CA ALA A 87 17.16 20.02 14.04
C ALA A 87 16.01 19.82 13.05
N SER A 88 15.98 20.60 11.97
CA SER A 88 15.08 20.44 10.81
C SER A 88 15.21 19.05 10.18
N PHE A 89 14.17 18.59 9.49
CA PHE A 89 14.24 17.28 8.81
C PHE A 89 15.30 17.26 7.69
N LEU A 90 15.64 18.42 7.13
CA LEU A 90 16.73 18.55 6.18
C LEU A 90 18.08 18.41 6.89
N GLU A 91 18.27 19.08 8.03
CA GLU A 91 19.50 18.93 8.83
C GLU A 91 19.69 17.49 9.26
N ILE A 92 18.66 16.81 9.78
CA ILE A 92 18.73 15.38 10.15
C ILE A 92 19.10 14.52 8.92
N SER A 93 18.53 14.83 7.75
CA SER A 93 18.89 14.13 6.52
C SER A 93 20.36 14.30 6.16
N MET A 94 20.92 15.48 6.37
CA MET A 94 22.31 15.81 6.04
C MET A 94 23.27 15.22 7.08
N THR A 95 23.00 15.40 8.36
CA THR A 95 23.91 15.03 9.46
C THR A 95 23.91 13.54 9.76
N LEU A 96 22.74 12.92 9.83
CA LEU A 96 22.60 11.52 10.24
C LEU A 96 22.62 10.55 9.06
N PHE A 97 22.06 10.98 7.92
CA PHE A 97 21.86 10.09 6.77
C PHE A 97 22.62 10.52 5.50
N ASN A 98 23.50 11.52 5.55
CA ASN A 98 24.29 11.98 4.40
C ASN A 98 23.45 12.18 3.11
N CYS A 99 22.25 12.75 3.25
CA CYS A 99 21.28 12.96 2.17
C CYS A 99 20.69 11.70 1.51
N VAL A 100 20.99 10.50 2.01
CA VAL A 100 20.43 9.23 1.49
C VAL A 100 18.93 9.12 1.78
N SER A 101 18.50 9.57 2.97
CA SER A 101 17.11 9.54 3.40
C SER A 101 16.49 10.93 3.35
N GLY A 102 15.66 11.21 2.34
CA GLY A 102 15.06 12.53 2.18
C GLY A 102 14.17 12.99 3.35
N MET A 103 14.00 14.30 3.50
CA MET A 103 13.28 14.91 4.63
C MET A 103 11.86 14.35 4.88
N TYR A 104 11.16 13.97 3.80
CA TYR A 104 9.81 13.40 3.88
C TYR A 104 9.80 11.99 4.46
N ALA A 105 10.85 11.20 4.19
CA ALA A 105 11.02 9.86 4.73
C ALA A 105 11.22 9.92 6.24
N ILE A 106 12.09 10.85 6.69
CA ILE A 106 12.37 11.12 8.11
C ILE A 106 11.10 11.58 8.83
N ARG A 107 10.38 12.57 8.26
CA ARG A 107 9.10 13.04 8.82
C ARG A 107 8.08 11.91 8.94
N ALA A 108 7.95 11.06 7.91
CA ALA A 108 7.02 9.94 7.92
C ALA A 108 7.41 8.85 8.92
N ALA A 109 8.71 8.59 9.10
CA ALA A 109 9.23 7.67 10.10
C ALA A 109 8.91 8.16 11.52
N LEU A 110 9.30 9.40 11.86
CA LEU A 110 9.06 10.00 13.18
C LEU A 110 7.58 10.03 13.55
N ARG A 111 6.69 10.43 12.63
CA ARG A 111 5.23 10.41 12.86
C ARG A 111 4.70 9.02 13.17
N ARG A 112 5.20 7.99 12.47
CA ARG A 112 4.78 6.59 12.67
C ARG A 112 5.23 6.06 14.02
N MET A 113 6.40 6.50 14.49
CA MET A 113 6.93 6.17 15.81
C MET A 113 6.30 7.00 16.94
N GLY A 114 5.34 7.88 16.63
CA GLY A 114 4.60 8.66 17.62
C GLY A 114 5.24 10.00 17.99
N PHE A 115 6.37 10.38 17.38
CA PHE A 115 6.99 11.67 17.63
C PHE A 115 6.18 12.80 17.01
N LYS A 116 5.74 13.73 17.85
CA LYS A 116 5.14 15.00 17.45
C LYS A 116 6.19 16.08 17.63
N ARG A 117 6.60 16.71 16.53
CA ARG A 117 7.52 17.84 16.61
C ARG A 117 6.73 19.10 16.94
N TYR A 118 7.08 19.73 18.06
CA TYR A 118 6.66 21.07 18.40
C TYR A 118 7.84 21.99 18.06
N VAL A 119 7.75 22.71 16.95
CA VAL A 119 8.76 23.72 16.60
C VAL A 119 8.39 24.98 17.39
N PRO A 120 9.24 25.47 18.30
CA PRO A 120 9.05 26.79 18.88
C PRO A 120 9.00 27.79 17.73
N ARG A 121 7.96 28.61 17.65
CA ARG A 121 7.93 29.72 16.68
C ARG A 121 9.09 30.64 17.04
N HIS A 122 10.18 30.60 16.27
CA HIS A 122 11.22 31.61 16.39
C HIS A 122 10.54 32.96 16.06
N ALA A 123 10.64 33.92 16.99
CA ALA A 123 10.27 35.29 16.70
C ALA A 123 11.05 35.72 15.46
N THR A 124 10.35 36.18 14.44
CA THR A 124 10.94 36.77 13.23
C THR A 124 11.95 37.82 13.66
N VAL A 125 13.23 37.58 13.41
CA VAL A 125 14.25 38.61 13.58
C VAL A 125 14.04 39.61 12.45
N SER A 126 13.42 40.75 12.79
CA SER A 126 13.33 41.90 11.90
C SER A 126 14.75 42.40 11.63
N THR A 127 15.23 42.15 10.42
CA THR A 127 16.48 42.74 9.90
C THR A 127 16.27 44.25 9.80
N GLN A 128 17.06 45.02 10.54
CA GLN A 128 17.24 46.48 10.36
C GLN A 128 18.30 46.74 9.29
#